data_AF-A0A2E0CI04-F1
#
_entry.id   AF-A0A2E0CI04-F1
#
_cell.length_a   1.000
_cell.length_b   1.000
_cell.length_c   1.000
_cell.angle_alpha   90.00
_cell.angle_beta   90.00
_cell.angle_gamma   90.00
#
_symmetry.space_group_name_H-M   'P 1'
#
loop_
_entity.id
_entity.type
_entity.pdbx_description
1 polymer ?
#
loop_
_entity_poly.entity_id
_entity_poly.type
_entity_poly.pdbx_seq_one_letter_code
_entity_poly.pdbx_strand_id
1 'polypeptide(L)'
;MNKSIFIILLIALMNILFAEDQILWDLGIVIKKDHTNTSDVIKPLISNTQIKPSYVESMKQLNLFDISSLAIPSNHIINLLYWNKQYLKLTEYVNDTWDIESISDIDRIIYADALYQLGQYNQAIDNLNLLSESYPKDEKYFMLALYNKKVGNKKDMVALLKNIIEEHPDSDYINLAKLQIQGLK
;
A
#
# COMPACT_ATOMS: atom_id res chain seq x y z
N MET A 1 -29.70 8.04 43.10
CA MET A 1 -29.24 7.61 41.76
C MET A 1 -27.73 7.42 41.83
N ASN A 2 -27.23 6.20 41.63
CA ASN A 2 -25.84 5.85 41.90
C ASN A 2 -24.91 6.53 40.87
N LYS A 3 -23.95 7.36 41.34
CA LYS A 3 -23.03 8.09 40.45
C LYS A 3 -22.29 7.16 39.47
N SER A 4 -21.99 5.94 39.89
CA SER A 4 -21.36 4.92 39.05
C SER A 4 -22.22 4.48 37.86
N ILE A 5 -23.54 4.42 38.02
CA ILE A 5 -24.46 4.05 36.93
C ILE A 5 -24.50 5.16 35.87
N PHE A 6 -24.48 6.42 36.31
CA PHE A 6 -24.47 7.56 35.40
C PHE A 6 -23.17 7.62 34.57
N ILE A 7 -22.03 7.31 35.17
CA ILE A 7 -20.73 7.27 34.47
C ILE A 7 -20.70 6.13 33.43
N ILE A 8 -21.20 4.94 33.78
CA ILE A 8 -21.26 3.81 32.85
C ILE A 8 -22.18 4.15 31.66
N LEU A 9 -23.33 4.78 31.93
CA LEU A 9 -24.26 5.21 30.88
C LEU A 9 -23.63 6.27 29.97
N LEU A 10 -22.87 7.22 30.53
CA LEU A 10 -22.18 8.26 29.76
C LEU A 10 -21.09 7.68 28.85
N ILE A 11 -20.31 6.72 29.34
CA ILE A 11 -19.27 6.02 28.55
C ILE A 11 -19.93 5.21 27.41
N ALA A 12 -21.04 4.52 27.69
CA ALA A 12 -21.78 3.78 26.67
C ALA A 12 -22.37 4.72 25.59
N LEU A 13 -22.87 5.90 25.99
CA LEU A 13 -23.41 6.88 25.04
C LEU A 13 -22.33 7.49 24.14
N MET A 14 -21.12 7.72 24.68
CA MET A 14 -19.97 8.17 23.90
C MET A 14 -19.56 7.13 22.85
N ASN A 15 -19.55 5.83 23.20
CA ASN A 15 -19.20 4.77 22.23
C ASN A 15 -20.20 4.68 21.06
N ILE A 16 -21.46 5.07 21.25
CA ILE A 16 -22.47 5.09 20.17
C ILE A 16 -22.32 6.35 19.30
N LEU A 17 -21.94 7.49 19.89
CA LEU A 17 -21.74 8.75 19.18
C LEU A 17 -20.45 8.80 18.34
N PHE A 18 -19.48 7.93 18.63
CA PHE A 18 -18.19 7.80 17.92
C PHE A 18 -18.06 6.52 17.08
N ALA A 19 -19.18 5.94 16.61
CA ALA A 19 -19.13 4.84 15.64
C ALA A 19 -18.73 5.39 14.26
N GLU A 20 -17.44 5.64 14.07
CA GLU A 20 -16.89 6.12 12.80
C GLU A 20 -16.87 5.01 11.73
N ASP A 21 -17.08 5.42 10.48
CA ASP A 21 -16.88 4.56 9.31
C ASP A 21 -15.46 3.96 9.38
N GLN A 22 -15.34 2.63 9.30
CA GLN A 22 -14.02 2.00 9.26
C GLN A 22 -13.43 2.19 7.86
N ILE A 23 -12.44 3.08 7.79
CA ILE A 23 -11.69 3.35 6.57
C ILE A 23 -10.45 2.45 6.56
N LEU A 24 -10.41 1.51 5.62
CA LEU A 24 -9.25 0.65 5.39
C LEU A 24 -8.40 1.29 4.29
N TRP A 25 -7.56 2.23 4.71
CA TRP A 25 -6.72 3.05 3.83
C TRP A 25 -5.84 2.22 2.89
N ASP A 26 -5.32 1.09 3.36
CA ASP A 26 -4.44 0.20 2.60
C ASP A 26 -5.17 -0.51 1.44
N LEU A 27 -6.50 -0.66 1.55
CA LEU A 27 -7.33 -1.37 0.57
C LEU A 27 -8.18 -0.43 -0.30
N GLY A 28 -8.19 0.87 0.02
CA GLY A 28 -8.99 1.87 -0.69
C GLY A 28 -10.51 1.66 -0.57
N ILE A 29 -10.97 1.08 0.55
CA ILE A 29 -12.38 0.77 0.82
C ILE A 29 -12.86 1.45 2.10
N VAL A 30 -14.11 1.91 2.10
CA VAL A 30 -14.85 2.32 3.30
C VAL A 30 -15.90 1.26 3.59
N ILE A 31 -15.93 0.78 4.84
CA ILE A 31 -17.00 -0.09 5.32
C ILE A 31 -17.98 0.78 6.09
N LYS A 32 -19.18 0.95 5.53
CA LYS A 32 -20.28 1.62 6.22
C LYS A 32 -21.16 0.59 6.89
N LYS A 33 -21.27 0.68 8.22
CA LYS A 33 -22.23 -0.11 8.98
C LYS A 33 -23.58 0.59 8.92
N ASP A 34 -24.52 0.02 8.18
CA ASP A 34 -25.88 0.51 8.14
C ASP A 34 -26.66 -0.12 9.29
N HIS A 35 -27.06 0.68 10.29
CA HIS A 35 -27.73 0.16 11.49
C HIS A 35 -29.17 -0.32 11.24
N THR A 36 -29.66 -0.26 10.00
CA THR A 36 -31.04 -0.61 9.66
C THR A 36 -31.18 -1.78 8.67
N ASN A 37 -30.09 -2.34 8.13
CA ASN A 37 -30.13 -3.52 7.27
C ASN A 37 -28.90 -4.42 7.47
N THR A 38 -29.10 -5.73 7.42
CA THR A 38 -28.13 -6.79 7.79
C THR A 38 -26.98 -7.01 6.79
N SER A 39 -26.46 -5.97 6.13
CA SER A 39 -25.29 -6.10 5.27
C SER A 39 -24.43 -4.85 5.29
N ASP A 40 -23.19 -5.00 5.73
CA ASP A 40 -22.15 -3.96 5.64
C ASP A 40 -21.97 -3.55 4.17
N VAL A 41 -22.08 -2.25 3.88
CA VAL A 41 -21.95 -1.73 2.51
C VAL A 41 -20.51 -1.29 2.30
N ILE A 42 -19.78 -2.06 1.50
CA ILE A 42 -18.39 -1.76 1.09
C ILE A 42 -18.42 -0.81 -0.11
N LYS A 43 -17.82 0.39 0.02
CA LYS A 43 -17.72 1.36 -1.09
C LYS A 43 -16.25 1.69 -1.39
N PRO A 44 -15.87 1.83 -2.67
CA PRO A 44 -14.54 2.30 -3.04
C PRO A 44 -14.36 3.77 -2.64
N LEU A 45 -13.22 4.11 -2.04
CA LEU A 45 -12.83 5.51 -1.84
C LEU A 45 -12.53 6.15 -3.20
N ILE A 46 -13.32 7.16 -3.58
CA ILE A 46 -13.02 8.00 -4.76
C ILE A 46 -11.85 8.91 -4.37
N SER A 47 -10.64 8.51 -4.76
CA SER A 47 -9.37 9.09 -4.34
C SER A 47 -9.02 10.38 -5.10
N ASN A 48 -9.42 11.55 -4.57
CA ASN A 48 -9.04 12.84 -5.16
C ASN A 48 -8.24 13.76 -4.21
N THR A 49 -7.75 13.29 -3.06
CA THR A 49 -6.86 14.09 -2.21
C THR A 49 -5.40 13.75 -2.50
N GLN A 50 -4.82 14.43 -3.50
CA GLN A 50 -3.37 14.61 -3.57
C GLN A 50 -2.96 15.59 -2.47
N ILE A 51 -2.57 15.06 -1.31
CA ILE A 51 -1.90 15.86 -0.29
C ILE A 51 -0.40 15.70 -0.55
N LYS A 52 0.27 16.77 -1.02
CA LYS A 52 1.73 16.81 -0.95
C LYS A 52 2.10 16.77 0.54
N PRO A 53 2.75 15.72 1.05
CA PRO A 53 2.88 15.58 2.49
C PRO A 53 3.87 16.58 3.06
N SER A 54 3.44 17.30 4.11
CA SER A 54 4.25 18.30 4.83
C SER A 54 5.51 17.72 5.51
N TYR A 55 5.67 16.39 5.60
CA TYR A 55 6.78 15.77 6.29
C TYR A 55 8.10 15.74 5.48
N VAL A 56 8.08 16.10 4.19
CA VAL A 56 9.28 16.12 3.34
C VAL A 56 10.37 17.04 3.90
N GLU A 57 9.99 18.11 4.60
CA GLU A 57 10.94 19.05 5.22
C GLU A 57 11.37 18.65 6.64
N SER A 58 10.48 18.04 7.44
CA SER A 58 10.80 17.63 8.81
C SER A 58 11.59 16.31 8.89
N MET A 59 11.53 15.46 7.86
CA MET A 59 12.28 14.19 7.80
C MET A 59 13.77 14.35 7.45
N LYS A 60 14.21 15.52 6.96
CA LYS A 60 15.65 15.83 6.84
C LYS A 60 16.36 15.85 8.20
N GLN A 61 15.63 15.97 9.31
CA GLN A 61 16.22 16.15 10.65
C GLN A 61 16.24 14.89 11.52
N LEU A 62 15.50 13.84 11.16
CA LEU A 62 15.60 12.56 11.86
C LEU A 62 16.76 11.76 11.27
N ASN A 63 18.00 12.09 11.67
CA ASN A 63 19.17 11.23 11.48
C ASN A 63 18.98 9.93 12.26
N LEU A 64 18.20 9.00 11.71
CA LEU A 64 18.08 7.64 12.20
C LEU A 64 19.38 6.90 11.84
N PHE A 65 20.44 7.18 12.60
CA PHE A 65 21.78 6.61 12.51
C PHE A 65 22.46 6.80 11.15
N ASP A 66 23.76 7.00 11.15
CA ASP A 66 24.56 6.91 9.94
C ASP A 66 24.62 5.40 9.58
N ILE A 67 23.53 4.85 9.04
CA ILE A 67 23.40 3.41 8.77
C ILE A 67 24.48 2.96 7.76
N SER A 68 24.95 3.89 6.93
CA SER A 68 26.13 3.79 6.08
C SER A 68 27.43 3.46 6.83
N SER A 69 27.56 3.83 8.11
CA SER A 69 28.75 3.54 8.92
C SER A 69 28.66 2.19 9.66
N LEU A 70 27.51 1.54 9.65
CA LEU A 70 27.32 0.23 10.24
C LEU A 70 27.68 -0.83 9.21
N ALA A 71 28.51 -1.81 9.58
CA ALA A 71 28.90 -2.94 8.73
C ALA A 71 27.75 -3.95 8.55
N ILE A 72 26.59 -3.46 8.12
CA ILE A 72 25.36 -4.21 7.93
C ILE A 72 25.19 -4.47 6.42
N PRO A 73 24.83 -5.70 6.01
CA PRO A 73 24.48 -6.00 4.62
C PRO A 73 23.42 -5.05 4.06
N SER A 74 23.59 -4.62 2.81
CA SER A 74 22.71 -3.61 2.19
C SER A 74 21.23 -3.99 2.19
N ASN A 75 20.89 -5.27 2.01
CA ASN A 75 19.51 -5.77 2.05
C ASN A 75 18.85 -5.54 3.42
N HIS A 76 19.60 -5.66 4.52
CA HIS A 76 19.08 -5.35 5.86
C HIS A 76 18.81 -3.85 6.03
N ILE A 77 19.63 -2.98 5.43
CA ILE A 77 19.42 -1.54 5.46
C ILE A 77 18.10 -1.19 4.75
N ILE A 78 17.85 -1.76 3.58
CA ILE A 78 16.60 -1.60 2.83
C ILE A 78 15.40 -2.03 3.68
N ASN A 79 15.46 -3.23 4.27
CA ASN A 79 14.39 -3.74 5.14
C ASN A 79 14.13 -2.83 6.35
N LEU A 80 15.19 -2.36 7.01
CA LEU A 80 15.08 -1.45 8.16
C LEU A 80 14.42 -0.13 7.76
N LEU A 81 14.87 0.49 6.66
CA LEU A 81 14.28 1.73 6.17
C LEU A 81 12.81 1.53 5.79
N TYR A 82 12.48 0.40 5.16
CA TYR A 82 11.12 0.07 4.74
C TYR A 82 10.17 -0.13 5.93
N TRP A 83 10.57 -0.95 6.93
CA TRP A 83 9.75 -1.21 8.12
C TRP A 83 9.54 0.04 8.98
N ASN A 84 10.49 0.97 8.95
CA ASN A 84 10.36 2.28 9.60
C ASN A 84 9.62 3.31 8.74
N LYS A 85 9.05 2.92 7.59
CA LYS A 85 8.34 3.78 6.63
C LYS A 85 9.16 4.98 6.16
N GLN A 86 10.48 4.86 6.14
CA GLN A 86 11.42 5.90 5.70
C GLN A 86 11.64 5.81 4.18
N TYR A 87 10.54 5.87 3.41
CA TYR A 87 10.56 5.60 1.97
C TYR A 87 11.49 6.52 1.20
N LEU A 88 11.51 7.83 1.51
CA LEU A 88 12.41 8.77 0.85
C LEU A 88 13.88 8.36 1.00
N LYS A 89 14.30 8.06 2.23
CA LYS A 89 15.67 7.62 2.52
C LYS A 89 16.01 6.28 1.88
N LEU A 90 15.05 5.36 1.84
CA LEU A 90 15.21 4.09 1.14
C LEU A 90 15.50 4.34 -0.34
N THR A 91 14.70 5.19 -0.98
CA THR A 91 14.88 5.49 -2.41
C THR A 91 16.20 6.21 -2.69
N GLU A 92 16.63 7.13 -1.82
CA GLU A 92 17.95 7.77 -1.91
C GLU A 92 19.08 6.74 -1.75
N TYR A 93 19.01 5.90 -0.71
CA TYR A 93 20.00 4.85 -0.45
C TYR A 93 20.19 3.89 -1.63
N VAL A 94 19.07 3.39 -2.19
CA VAL A 94 19.11 2.47 -3.33
C VAL A 94 19.70 3.16 -4.56
N ASN A 95 19.29 4.39 -4.88
CA ASN A 95 19.79 5.12 -6.04
C ASN A 95 21.28 5.48 -5.94
N ASP A 96 21.77 5.75 -4.74
CA ASP A 96 23.16 6.15 -4.52
C ASP A 96 24.12 4.94 -4.46
N THR A 97 23.62 3.79 -4.00
CA THR A 97 24.49 2.66 -3.61
C THR A 97 24.40 1.47 -4.56
N TRP A 98 23.26 1.25 -5.22
CA TRP A 98 23.00 0.01 -5.94
C TRP A 98 23.12 0.20 -7.45
N ASP A 99 23.77 -0.78 -8.09
CA ASP A 99 23.63 -0.98 -9.52
C ASP A 99 22.23 -1.58 -9.76
N ILE A 100 21.39 -0.84 -10.48
CA ILE A 100 19.99 -1.18 -10.77
C ILE A 100 19.87 -2.55 -11.43
N GLU A 101 20.91 -3.04 -12.11
CA GLU A 101 20.90 -4.37 -12.75
C GLU A 101 21.16 -5.53 -11.76
N SER A 102 21.76 -5.24 -10.59
CA SER A 102 22.17 -6.25 -9.60
C SER A 102 21.18 -6.48 -8.45
N ILE A 103 20.10 -5.70 -8.41
CA ILE A 103 19.09 -5.72 -7.34
C ILE A 103 18.33 -7.06 -7.36
N SER A 104 18.27 -7.76 -6.23
CA SER A 104 17.44 -8.96 -6.08
C SER A 104 15.96 -8.64 -6.28
N ASP A 105 15.16 -9.60 -6.75
CA ASP A 105 13.72 -9.37 -6.97
C ASP A 105 13.00 -8.90 -5.69
N ILE A 106 13.37 -9.46 -4.53
CA ILE A 106 12.79 -9.10 -3.23
C ILE A 106 13.11 -7.64 -2.89
N ASP A 107 14.38 -7.24 -3.00
CA ASP A 107 14.79 -5.86 -2.70
C ASP A 107 14.18 -4.88 -3.73
N ARG A 108 14.01 -5.33 -4.98
CA ARG A 108 13.37 -4.55 -6.04
C ARG A 108 11.89 -4.30 -5.77
N ILE A 109 11.17 -5.28 -5.24
CA ILE A 109 9.77 -5.11 -4.82
C ILE A 109 9.64 -4.09 -3.70
N ILE A 110 10.53 -4.18 -2.70
CA ILE A 110 10.55 -3.23 -1.58
C ILE A 110 10.84 -1.82 -2.10
N TYR A 111 11.80 -1.69 -3.03
CA TYR A 111 12.11 -0.42 -3.66
C TYR A 111 10.94 0.12 -4.49
N ALA A 112 10.31 -0.73 -5.31
CA ALA A 112 9.13 -0.38 -6.10
C ALA A 112 7.97 0.08 -5.22
N ASP A 113 7.72 -0.58 -4.09
CA ASP A 113 6.69 -0.16 -3.15
C ASP A 113 7.05 1.17 -2.48
N ALA A 114 8.30 1.37 -2.06
CA ALA A 114 8.73 2.67 -1.53
C ALA A 114 8.52 3.82 -2.54
N LEU A 115 8.86 3.60 -3.82
CA LEU A 115 8.58 4.55 -4.90
C LEU A 115 7.08 4.82 -5.03
N TYR A 116 6.24 3.77 -4.97
CA TYR A 116 4.79 3.89 -5.00
C TYR A 116 4.24 4.70 -3.81
N GLN A 117 4.72 4.47 -2.59
CA GLN A 117 4.32 5.23 -1.40
C GLN A 117 4.68 6.72 -1.51
N LEU A 118 5.75 7.06 -2.23
CA LEU A 118 6.16 8.43 -2.54
C LEU A 118 5.40 9.05 -3.73
N GLY A 119 4.51 8.31 -4.38
CA GLY A 119 3.76 8.76 -5.56
C GLY A 119 4.56 8.70 -6.87
N GLN A 120 5.74 8.07 -6.87
CA GLN A 120 6.60 7.90 -8.05
C GLN A 120 6.17 6.67 -8.86
N TYR A 121 4.90 6.64 -9.26
CA TYR A 121 4.24 5.45 -9.79
C TYR A 121 4.87 4.88 -11.07
N ASN A 122 5.33 5.74 -11.99
CA ASN A 122 5.97 5.25 -13.22
C ASN A 122 7.28 4.53 -12.92
N GLN A 123 8.12 5.08 -12.04
CA GLN A 123 9.37 4.43 -11.62
C GLN A 123 9.11 3.12 -10.86
N ALA A 124 8.04 3.08 -10.07
CA ALA A 124 7.59 1.86 -9.41
C ALA A 124 7.21 0.78 -10.42
N ILE A 125 6.44 1.13 -11.47
CA ILE A 125 6.07 0.23 -12.57
C ILE A 125 7.31 -0.25 -13.33
N ASP A 126 8.24 0.65 -13.66
CA ASP A 126 9.48 0.31 -14.35
C ASP A 126 10.28 -0.73 -13.56
N ASN A 127 10.40 -0.56 -12.25
CA ASN A 127 11.07 -1.54 -11.39
C ASN A 127 10.33 -2.88 -11.32
N LEU A 128 9.00 -2.90 -11.25
CA LEU A 128 8.27 -4.18 -11.31
C LEU A 128 8.47 -4.91 -12.65
N ASN A 129 8.61 -4.17 -13.75
CA ASN A 129 8.87 -4.76 -15.06
C ASN A 129 10.25 -5.43 -15.14
N LEU A 130 11.23 -4.96 -14.36
CA LEU A 130 12.58 -5.52 -14.27
C LEU A 130 12.68 -6.79 -13.39
N LEU A 131 11.60 -7.22 -12.73
CA LEU A 131 11.59 -8.49 -11.99
C LEU A 131 11.86 -9.67 -12.93
N SER A 132 12.64 -10.63 -12.44
CA SER A 132 13.05 -11.81 -13.20
C SER A 132 11.86 -12.64 -13.71
N GLU A 133 12.08 -13.43 -14.77
CA GLU A 133 11.07 -14.37 -15.28
C GLU A 133 10.72 -15.49 -14.28
N SER A 134 11.60 -15.77 -13.32
CA SER A 134 11.34 -16.74 -12.24
C SER A 134 10.45 -16.21 -11.12
N TYR A 135 10.24 -14.90 -11.05
CA TYR A 135 9.38 -14.30 -10.04
C TYR A 135 7.89 -14.65 -10.27
N PRO A 136 7.08 -14.90 -9.22
CA PRO A 136 5.66 -15.22 -9.36
C PRO A 136 4.89 -14.20 -10.21
N LYS A 137 4.40 -14.65 -11.36
CA LYS A 137 3.74 -13.78 -12.36
C LYS A 137 2.43 -13.21 -11.87
N ASP A 138 1.68 -13.97 -11.10
CA ASP A 138 0.41 -13.55 -10.51
C ASP A 138 0.60 -12.39 -9.52
N GLU A 139 1.59 -12.47 -8.64
CA GLU A 139 1.97 -11.37 -7.73
C GLU A 139 2.43 -10.14 -8.51
N LYS A 140 3.34 -10.31 -9.48
CA LYS A 140 3.81 -9.22 -10.36
C LYS A 140 2.65 -8.54 -11.09
N TYR A 141 1.73 -9.31 -11.67
CA TYR A 141 0.57 -8.77 -12.37
C TYR A 141 -0.36 -8.03 -11.42
N PHE A 142 -0.55 -8.55 -10.21
CA PHE A 142 -1.40 -7.88 -9.22
C PHE A 142 -0.83 -6.53 -8.82
N MET A 143 0.46 -6.47 -8.48
CA MET A 143 1.14 -5.22 -8.14
C MET A 143 1.10 -4.21 -9.30
N LEU A 144 1.45 -4.65 -10.52
CA LEU A 144 1.39 -3.79 -11.72
C LEU A 144 -0.03 -3.26 -11.97
N ALA A 145 -1.07 -4.06 -11.71
CA ALA A 145 -2.45 -3.61 -11.87
C ALA A 145 -2.80 -2.50 -10.87
N LEU A 146 -2.40 -2.64 -9.60
CA LEU A 146 -2.60 -1.60 -8.59
C LEU A 146 -1.88 -0.30 -8.95
N TYR A 147 -0.67 -0.39 -9.50
CA TYR A 147 0.11 0.79 -9.85
C TYR A 147 -0.44 1.47 -11.12
N ASN A 148 -0.82 0.68 -12.12
CA ASN A 148 -1.51 1.18 -13.32
C ASN A 148 -2.83 1.88 -12.98
N LYS A 149 -3.56 1.39 -11.97
CA LYS A 149 -4.75 2.08 -11.43
C LYS A 149 -4.43 3.49 -10.95
N LYS A 150 -3.32 3.68 -10.22
CA LYS A 150 -2.92 5.00 -9.68
C LYS A 150 -2.53 6.00 -10.74
N VAL A 151 -1.92 5.56 -11.84
CA VAL A 151 -1.61 6.44 -12.99
C VAL A 151 -2.80 6.62 -13.95
N GLY A 152 -3.96 6.05 -13.64
CA GLY A 152 -5.17 6.16 -14.47
C GLY A 152 -5.20 5.24 -15.68
N ASN A 153 -4.23 4.33 -15.81
CA ASN A 153 -4.16 3.36 -16.89
C ASN A 153 -5.10 2.16 -16.64
N LYS A 154 -6.41 2.44 -16.71
CA LYS A 154 -7.48 1.45 -16.45
C LYS A 154 -7.42 0.27 -17.42
N LYS A 155 -6.98 0.48 -18.66
CA LYS A 155 -6.90 -0.58 -19.68
C LYS A 155 -5.89 -1.65 -19.25
N ASP A 156 -4.67 -1.24 -18.91
CA ASP A 156 -3.61 -2.18 -18.56
C ASP A 156 -3.87 -2.81 -17.19
N MET A 157 -4.43 -2.04 -16.24
CA MET A 157 -4.96 -2.59 -14.98
C MET A 157 -5.92 -3.75 -15.26
N VAL A 158 -6.95 -3.56 -16.09
CA VAL A 158 -7.96 -4.60 -16.36
C VAL A 158 -7.35 -5.80 -17.07
N ALA A 159 -6.43 -5.57 -18.02
CA ALA A 159 -5.75 -6.66 -18.73
C ALA A 159 -4.95 -7.55 -17.76
N LEU A 160 -4.16 -6.94 -16.88
CA LEU A 160 -3.38 -7.66 -15.87
C LEU A 160 -4.26 -8.46 -14.90
N LEU A 161 -5.33 -7.85 -14.40
CA LEU A 161 -6.25 -8.55 -13.48
C LEU A 161 -6.98 -9.71 -14.13
N LYS A 162 -7.33 -9.59 -15.42
CA LYS A 162 -7.90 -10.72 -16.18
C LYS A 162 -6.90 -11.86 -16.34
N ASN A 163 -5.64 -11.56 -16.65
CA ASN A 163 -4.60 -12.59 -16.73
C ASN A 163 -4.48 -13.37 -15.41
N ILE A 164 -4.58 -12.72 -14.25
CA ILE A 164 -4.59 -13.43 -12.95
C ILE A 164 -5.79 -14.39 -12.87
N ILE A 165 -6.99 -13.92 -13.23
CA ILE A 165 -8.22 -14.72 -13.11
C ILE A 165 -8.25 -15.90 -14.09
N GLU A 166 -7.71 -15.71 -15.29
CA GLU A 166 -7.78 -16.67 -16.39
C GLU A 166 -6.61 -17.68 -16.35
N GLU A 167 -5.38 -17.19 -16.12
CA GLU A 167 -4.16 -18.00 -16.23
C GLU A 167 -3.63 -18.49 -14.86
N HIS A 168 -4.07 -17.88 -13.75
CA HIS A 168 -3.62 -18.23 -12.41
C HIS A 168 -4.81 -18.50 -11.46
N PRO A 169 -5.65 -19.52 -11.75
CA PRO A 169 -6.88 -19.78 -11.01
C PRO A 169 -6.66 -20.09 -9.51
N ASP A 170 -5.49 -20.61 -9.16
CA ASP A 170 -5.11 -20.98 -7.79
C ASP A 170 -4.32 -19.88 -7.06
N SER A 171 -4.18 -18.69 -7.67
CA SER A 171 -3.46 -17.57 -7.07
C SER A 171 -4.17 -17.02 -5.84
N ASP A 172 -3.39 -16.69 -4.80
CA ASP A 172 -3.88 -15.95 -3.62
C ASP A 172 -4.52 -14.60 -3.99
N TYR A 173 -4.15 -14.04 -5.15
CA TYR A 173 -4.63 -12.74 -5.64
C TYR A 173 -5.94 -12.81 -6.43
N ILE A 174 -6.48 -14.00 -6.73
CA ILE A 174 -7.64 -14.14 -7.64
C ILE A 174 -8.89 -13.42 -7.13
N ASN A 175 -9.18 -13.52 -5.83
CA ASN A 175 -10.34 -12.89 -5.23
C ASN A 175 -10.21 -11.37 -5.22
N LEU A 176 -8.99 -10.88 -4.96
CA LEU A 176 -8.68 -9.44 -5.00
C LEU A 176 -8.80 -8.91 -6.44
N ALA A 177 -8.33 -9.65 -7.45
CA ALA A 177 -8.45 -9.28 -8.85
C ALA A 177 -9.92 -9.14 -9.28
N LYS A 178 -10.78 -10.13 -8.92
CA LYS A 178 -12.23 -10.08 -9.18
C LYS A 178 -12.87 -8.86 -8.54
N LEU A 179 -12.53 -8.55 -7.29
CA LEU A 179 -13.06 -7.40 -6.56
C LEU A 179 -12.65 -6.07 -7.22
N GLN A 180 -11.37 -5.94 -7.60
CA GLN A 180 -10.88 -4.73 -8.27
C GLN A 180 -11.58 -4.49 -9.62
N ILE A 181 -11.84 -5.54 -10.42
CA ILE A 181 -12.61 -5.42 -11.68
C ILE A 181 -14.06 -5.01 -11.42
N GLN A 182 -14.71 -5.56 -10.38
CA GLN A 182 -16.09 -5.22 -10.05
C GLN A 182 -16.25 -3.75 -9.66
N GLY A 183 -15.31 -3.20 -8.89
CA GLY A 183 -15.31 -1.79 -8.49
C GLY A 183 -15.09 -0.78 -9.62
N LEU A 184 -14.86 -1.25 -10.86
CA LEU A 184 -14.74 -0.41 -12.06
C LEU A 184 -16.05 -0.23 -12.83
N LYS A 185 -17.10 -0.98 -12.46
CA LYS A 185 -18.46 -0.88 -12.99
C LYS A 185 -19.25 0.20 -12.26
#